data_AF-A0A2R6AIT1-F1
#
_entry.id   AF-A0A2R6AIT1-F1
#
_cell.length_a   1.000
_cell.length_b   1.000
_cell.length_c   1.000
_cell.angle_alpha   90.00
_cell.angle_beta   90.00
_cell.angle_gamma   90.00
#
_symmetry.space_group_name_H-M   'P 1'
#
loop_
_entity.id
_entity.type
_entity.pdbx_description
1 polymer ?
#
loop_
_entity_poly.entity_id
_entity_poly.type
_entity_poly.pdbx_seq_one_letter_code
_entity_poly.pdbx_strand_id
1 'polypeptide(L)'
;MRYKKSEAKEWARQEMVGQWTTMVTPFTQDDELDIKGLTKNIEHVLKLGTKGMGFSWNMGEFWSLTRAERLTLLETVPRIVRKRAYTAFQVTDTCLKD
;
A
#
# COMPACT_ATOMS: atom_id res chain seq x y z
N MET A 1 -8.15 -14.53 12.55
CA MET A 1 -8.55 -13.11 12.36
C MET A 1 -8.83 -12.50 13.72
N ARG A 2 -8.66 -11.18 13.88
CA ARG A 2 -8.89 -10.47 15.17
C ARG A 2 -10.37 -10.23 15.52
N TYR A 3 -11.29 -10.64 14.64
CA TYR A 3 -12.73 -10.41 14.74
C TYR A 3 -13.50 -11.53 14.01
N LYS A 4 -14.80 -11.70 14.31
CA LYS A 4 -15.71 -12.54 13.52
C LYS A 4 -16.24 -11.78 12.30
N LYS A 5 -16.65 -12.49 11.25
CA LYS A 5 -17.17 -11.87 10.01
C LYS A 5 -18.29 -10.85 10.26
N SER A 6 -19.20 -11.14 11.20
CA SER A 6 -20.30 -10.24 11.59
C SER A 6 -19.83 -8.95 12.28
N GLU A 7 -18.67 -8.97 12.93
CA GLU A 7 -18.11 -7.87 13.71
C GLU A 7 -17.15 -6.99 12.87
N ALA A 8 -16.87 -7.38 11.62
CA ALA A 8 -15.84 -6.75 10.80
C ALA A 8 -16.02 -5.23 10.63
N LYS A 9 -17.27 -4.77 10.46
CA LYS A 9 -17.58 -3.33 10.31
C LYS A 9 -17.34 -2.56 11.61
N GLU A 10 -17.69 -3.16 12.75
CA GLU A 10 -17.50 -2.52 14.05
C GLU A 10 -16.01 -2.43 14.39
N TRP A 11 -15.29 -3.53 14.21
CA TRP A 11 -13.84 -3.54 14.36
C TRP A 11 -13.16 -2.49 13.46
N ALA A 12 -13.55 -2.38 12.19
CA ALA A 12 -12.97 -1.41 11.27
C ALA A 12 -13.22 0.04 11.72
N ARG A 13 -14.43 0.36 12.22
CA ARG A 13 -14.73 1.71 12.75
C ARG A 13 -13.89 2.09 13.96
N GLN A 14 -13.47 1.12 14.77
CA GLN A 14 -12.66 1.36 15.95
C GLN A 14 -11.16 1.36 15.65
N GLU A 15 -10.71 0.50 14.73
CA GLU A 15 -9.28 0.25 14.50
C GLU A 15 -8.71 0.98 13.28
N MET A 16 -9.50 1.18 12.22
CA MET A 16 -9.05 1.85 10.98
C MET A 16 -9.24 3.37 11.04
N VAL A 17 -8.94 3.98 12.19
CA VAL A 17 -9.01 5.42 12.43
C VAL A 17 -7.61 6.03 12.58
N GLY A 18 -7.49 7.34 12.37
CA GLY A 18 -6.23 8.07 12.46
C GLY A 18 -5.65 8.44 11.09
N GLN A 19 -4.38 8.82 11.06
CA GLN A 19 -3.73 9.29 9.84
C GLN A 19 -3.41 8.13 8.91
N TRP A 20 -3.85 8.27 7.65
CA TRP A 20 -3.48 7.41 6.54
C TRP A 20 -2.85 8.26 5.46
N THR A 21 -1.78 7.75 4.85
CA THR A 21 -1.12 8.42 3.73
C THR A 21 -1.17 7.59 2.47
N THR A 22 -1.09 8.26 1.33
CA THR A 22 -0.88 7.60 0.04
C THR A 22 0.61 7.66 -0.30
N MET A 23 1.17 6.52 -0.69
CA MET A 23 2.57 6.41 -1.08
C MET A 23 2.70 6.61 -2.58
N VAL A 24 3.74 7.34 -2.97
CA VAL A 24 4.20 7.43 -4.36
C VAL A 24 5.00 6.17 -4.72
N THR A 25 4.96 5.77 -5.99
CA THR A 25 5.73 4.64 -6.52
C THR A 25 7.00 5.20 -7.19
N PRO A 26 8.18 5.15 -6.53
CA PRO A 26 9.39 5.72 -7.11
C PRO A 26 9.96 4.83 -8.21
N PHE A 27 10.53 5.47 -9.22
CA PHE A 27 11.24 4.84 -10.33
C PHE A 27 12.69 5.32 -10.39
N THR A 28 13.57 4.47 -10.93
CA THR A 28 14.96 4.83 -11.22
C THR A 28 15.04 5.72 -12.47
N GLN A 29 16.23 6.24 -12.77
CA GLN A 29 16.47 6.96 -14.02
C GLN A 29 16.31 6.08 -15.27
N ASP A 30 16.41 4.76 -15.10
CA ASP A 30 16.28 3.76 -16.16
C ASP A 30 14.82 3.25 -16.30
N ASP A 31 13.85 3.93 -15.68
CA ASP A 31 12.41 3.58 -15.71
C ASP A 31 12.07 2.22 -15.06
N GLU A 32 12.85 1.82 -14.04
CA GLU A 32 12.62 0.60 -13.28
C GLU A 32 12.05 0.92 -11.88
N LEU A 33 11.20 0.05 -11.33
CA LEU A 33 10.68 0.21 -9.97
C LEU A 33 11.82 0.33 -8.94
N ASP A 34 11.91 1.47 -8.24
CA ASP A 34 12.89 1.69 -7.19
C ASP A 34 12.42 1.18 -5.83
N ILE A 35 12.55 -0.14 -5.62
CA ILE A 35 12.20 -0.78 -4.34
C ILE A 35 13.04 -0.24 -3.16
N LYS A 36 14.28 0.21 -3.41
CA LYS A 36 15.14 0.76 -2.35
C LYS A 36 14.66 2.15 -1.93
N GLY A 37 14.31 3.00 -2.90
CA GLY A 37 13.68 4.30 -2.66
C GLY A 37 12.34 4.15 -1.95
N LEU A 38 11.50 3.23 -2.41
CA LEU A 38 10.21 2.93 -1.77
C LEU A 38 10.40 2.49 -0.31
N THR A 39 11.40 1.63 -0.04
CA THR A 39 11.73 1.21 1.32
C THR A 39 12.09 2.40 2.21
N LYS A 40 12.94 3.33 1.73
CA LYS A 40 13.31 4.53 2.48
C LYS A 40 12.09 5.41 2.77
N ASN A 41 11.20 5.60 1.80
CA ASN A 41 9.98 6.39 1.96
C ASN A 41 9.04 5.75 2.99
N ILE A 42 8.83 4.44 2.94
CA ILE A 42 8.03 3.71 3.92
C ILE A 42 8.61 3.87 5.33
N GLU A 43 9.92 3.67 5.49
CA GLU A 43 10.57 3.82 6.81
C GLU A 43 10.45 5.25 7.35
N HIS A 44 10.54 6.26 6.48
CA HIS A 44 10.34 7.65 6.87
C HIS A 44 8.90 7.89 7.35
N VAL A 45 7.92 7.47 6.57
CA VAL A 45 6.49 7.64 6.89
C VAL A 45 6.10 6.88 8.17
N LEU A 46 6.65 5.68 8.40
CA LEU A 46 6.43 4.93 9.63
C LEU A 46 6.92 5.71 10.87
N LYS A 47 8.04 6.44 10.77
CA LYS A 47 8.55 7.28 11.88
C LYS A 47 7.61 8.45 12.21
N LEU A 48 6.78 8.90 11.26
CA LEU A 48 5.80 9.96 11.49
C LEU A 48 4.55 9.46 12.24
N GLY A 49 4.43 8.16 12.50
CA GLY A 49 3.33 7.59 13.29
C GLY A 49 2.05 7.35 12.49
N THR A 50 2.14 7.13 11.19
CA THR A 50 0.97 6.79 10.36
C THR A 50 0.31 5.48 10.83
N LYS A 51 -1.03 5.43 10.76
CA LYS A 51 -1.78 4.19 11.03
C LYS A 51 -1.77 3.26 9.83
N GLY A 52 -1.73 3.82 8.62
CA GLY A 52 -1.82 3.04 7.40
C GLY A 52 -1.34 3.78 6.14
N MET A 53 -0.95 2.99 5.16
CA MET A 53 -0.41 3.46 3.89
C MET A 53 -1.17 2.81 2.73
N GLY A 54 -1.61 3.64 1.78
CA GLY A 54 -2.16 3.22 0.50
C GLY A 54 -1.05 3.16 -0.56
N PHE A 55 -1.02 2.09 -1.34
CA PHE A 55 -0.04 1.84 -2.41
C PHE A 55 -0.76 1.67 -3.74
N SER A 56 -0.06 2.03 -4.82
CA SER A 56 -0.58 1.99 -6.20
C SER A 56 -1.94 2.66 -6.33
N TRP A 57 -2.17 3.78 -5.64
CA TRP A 57 -3.40 4.59 -5.78
C TRP A 57 -3.23 5.59 -6.93
N ASN A 58 -4.12 6.60 -7.05
CA ASN A 58 -3.92 7.71 -7.98
C ASN A 58 -2.53 8.36 -7.82
N MET A 59 -2.12 8.69 -6.59
CA MET A 59 -0.79 9.25 -6.32
C MET A 59 0.34 8.23 -6.45
N GLY A 60 0.02 6.94 -6.52
CA GLY A 60 0.97 5.86 -6.80
C GLY A 60 1.00 5.46 -8.27
N GLU A 61 0.33 6.25 -9.13
CA GLU A 61 0.34 6.14 -10.59
C GLU A 61 -0.08 4.77 -11.12
N PHE A 62 -1.13 4.17 -10.54
CA PHE A 62 -1.55 2.81 -10.87
C PHE A 62 -1.79 2.55 -12.37
N TRP A 63 -2.16 3.59 -13.13
CA TRP A 63 -2.41 3.53 -14.57
C TRP A 63 -1.14 3.40 -15.41
N SER A 64 0.02 3.84 -14.91
CA SER A 64 1.31 3.70 -15.61
C SER A 64 2.04 2.42 -15.24
N LEU A 65 1.64 1.76 -14.15
CA LEU A 65 2.24 0.49 -13.73
C LEU A 65 1.73 -0.68 -14.57
N THR A 66 2.65 -1.51 -15.03
CA THR A 66 2.36 -2.84 -15.55
C THR A 66 1.77 -3.74 -14.46
N ARG A 67 1.09 -4.82 -14.86
CA ARG A 67 0.54 -5.80 -13.91
C ARG A 67 1.64 -6.46 -13.06
N ALA A 68 2.81 -6.71 -13.66
CA ALA A 68 3.95 -7.29 -12.96
C ALA A 68 4.43 -6.37 -11.82
N GLU A 69 4.57 -5.07 -12.10
CA GLU A 69 4.97 -4.06 -11.12
C GLU A 69 3.97 -3.95 -9.97
N ARG A 70 2.66 -3.93 -10.27
CA ARG A 70 1.61 -3.92 -9.24
C ARG A 70 1.71 -5.15 -8.32
N LEU A 71 1.96 -6.33 -8.88
CA LEU A 71 2.17 -7.56 -8.11
C LEU A 71 3.45 -7.50 -7.28
N THR A 72 4.55 -6.99 -7.84
CA THR A 72 5.81 -6.79 -7.10
C THR A 72 5.60 -5.90 -5.88
N LEU A 73 4.85 -4.80 -6.01
CA LEU A 73 4.49 -3.94 -4.88
C LEU A 73 3.66 -4.69 -3.84
N LEU A 74 2.62 -5.40 -4.27
CA LEU A 74 1.72 -6.18 -3.40
C LEU A 74 2.48 -7.23 -2.59
N GLU A 75 3.49 -7.88 -3.17
CA GLU A 75 4.32 -8.88 -2.49
C GLU A 75 5.39 -8.27 -1.57
N THR A 76 6.01 -7.17 -2.01
CA THR A 76 7.21 -6.62 -1.38
C THR A 76 6.87 -5.67 -0.23
N VAL A 77 5.88 -4.80 -0.41
CA VAL A 77 5.52 -3.77 0.58
C VAL A 77 5.13 -4.37 1.94
N PRO A 78 4.30 -5.44 2.04
CA PRO A 78 3.97 -6.01 3.34
C PRO A 78 5.20 -6.54 4.09
N ARG A 79 6.20 -7.05 3.36
CA ARG A 79 7.47 -7.53 3.92
C ARG A 79 8.35 -6.40 4.44
N ILE A 80 8.28 -5.22 3.80
CA ILE A 80 8.94 -4.00 4.27
C ILE A 80 8.22 -3.46 5.53
N VAL A 81 6.89 -3.32 5.47
CA VAL A 81 6.12 -2.70 6.57
C VAL A 81 6.11 -3.57 7.84
N ARG A 82 6.16 -4.90 7.72
CA ARG A 82 6.27 -5.84 8.86
C ARG A 82 5.18 -5.64 9.92
N LYS A 83 3.94 -5.37 9.48
CA LYS A 83 2.77 -5.13 10.35
C LYS A 83 2.89 -3.93 11.29
N ARG A 84 3.85 -3.01 11.06
CA ARG A 84 3.99 -1.75 11.83
C ARG A 84 2.88 -0.73 11.52
N ALA A 85 2.28 -0.84 10.34
CA ALA A 85 1.12 -0.08 9.91
C ALA A 85 0.25 -0.96 8.99
N TYR A 86 -0.98 -0.53 8.73
CA TYR A 86 -1.83 -1.15 7.73
C TYR A 86 -1.35 -0.83 6.31
N THR A 87 -1.54 -1.77 5.39
CA THR A 87 -1.22 -1.61 3.97
C THR A 87 -2.48 -1.84 3.15
N ALA A 88 -2.86 -0.87 2.33
CA ALA A 88 -3.94 -0.99 1.36
C ALA A 88 -3.39 -0.87 -0.06
N PHE A 89 -3.89 -1.67 -0.98
CA PHE A 89 -3.46 -1.67 -2.39
C PHE A 89 -4.67 -1.40 -3.28
N GLN A 90 -4.51 -0.58 -4.32
CA GLN A 90 -5.52 -0.50 -5.36
C GLN A 90 -5.45 -1.75 -6.24
N VAL A 91 -6.59 -2.35 -6.46
CA VAL A 91 -6.77 -3.48 -7.40
C VAL A 91 -7.91 -3.18 -8.38
N THR A 92 -8.28 -1.91 -8.53
CA THR A 92 -9.31 -1.48 -9.46
C THR A 92 -8.80 -1.66 -10.89
N ASP A 93 -9.62 -2.32 -11.70
CA ASP A 93 -9.44 -2.43 -13.13
C ASP A 93 -10.80 -2.15 -13.81
N THR A 94 -10.76 -1.81 -15.09
CA THR A 94 -11.96 -1.70 -15.94
C THR A 94 -12.42 -3.06 -16.45
N CYS A 95 -11.55 -4.08 -16.40
CA CYS A 95 -11.85 -5.46 -16.75
C CYS A 95 -12.12 -6.29 -15.50
N LEU A 96 -13.28 -6.94 -15.42
CA LEU A 96 -13.64 -7.79 -14.27
C LEU A 96 -12.72 -9.02 -14.12
N LYS A 97 -12.07 -9.47 -15.19
CA LYS A 97 -11.25 -10.69 -15.20
C LYS A 97 -9.81 -10.46 -14.75
N ASP A 98 -9.33 -9.22 -14.79
CA ASP A 98 -7.93 -8.86 -14.53
C ASP A 98 -7.66 -8.61 -13.03
#